data_AF-A0A951CAZ2-F1
#
_entry.id   AF-A0A951CAZ2-F1
#
_cell.length_a   1.000
_cell.length_b   1.000
_cell.length_c   1.000
_cell.angle_alpha   90.00
_cell.angle_beta   90.00
_cell.angle_gamma   90.00
#
_symmetry.space_group_name_H-M   'P 1'
#
loop_
_entity.id
_entity.type
_entity.pdbx_description
1 polymer ?
#
loop_
_entity_poly.entity_id
_entity_poly.type
_entity_poly.pdbx_seq_one_letter_code
_entity_poly.pdbx_strand_id
1 'polypeptide(L)'
;ILTHTMFYQDEIRQVEEFRTDTSLVKDKELDMAKMLISSLEADFEPAKYHDTYHDNLQKMIEAKIEGKRVVETPEPKVAPVIDIMEALKRSLAEKRKPAQAATTASETAQEETQPEVVAPKKRQRRTRAVG
;
A
#
# COMPACT_ATOMS: atom_id res chain seq x y z
N ILE A 1 27.76 8.85 26.42
CA ILE A 1 26.97 8.78 27.68
C ILE A 1 25.52 8.88 27.27
N LEU A 2 24.69 7.89 27.64
CA LEU A 2 23.25 7.89 27.36
C LEU A 2 22.53 8.42 28.59
N THR A 3 21.80 9.53 28.44
CA THR A 3 21.01 10.15 29.51
C THR A 3 19.54 9.81 29.30
N HIS A 4 18.89 9.23 30.31
CA HIS A 4 17.45 8.95 30.29
C HIS A 4 16.72 9.97 31.17
N THR A 5 15.60 10.47 30.70
CA THR A 5 14.67 11.29 31.48
C THR A 5 13.76 10.37 32.30
N MET A 6 13.61 10.63 33.60
CA MET A 6 12.66 9.92 34.45
C MET A 6 11.30 10.64 34.46
N PHE A 7 10.22 9.88 34.47
CA PHE A 7 8.85 10.41 34.58
C PHE A 7 8.55 10.85 36.03
N TYR A 8 7.77 11.91 36.18
CA TYR A 8 7.21 12.32 37.47
C TYR A 8 6.03 11.43 37.86
N GLN A 9 5.65 11.44 39.14
CA GLN A 9 4.61 10.55 39.68
C GLN A 9 3.25 10.74 39.00
N ASP A 10 2.92 11.97 38.60
CA ASP A 10 1.68 12.35 37.91
C ASP A 10 1.67 11.98 36.41
N GLU A 11 2.83 11.70 35.81
CA GLU A 11 2.94 11.20 34.43
C GLU A 11 2.76 9.67 34.35
N ILE A 12 2.85 8.96 35.47
CA ILE A 12 2.69 7.50 35.55
C ILE A 12 1.21 7.17 35.71
N ARG A 13 0.61 6.58 34.68
CA ARG A 13 -0.75 6.05 34.74
C ARG A 13 -0.79 4.74 35.52
N GLN A 14 -1.83 4.56 36.36
CA GLN A 14 -2.01 3.33 37.12
C GLN A 14 -2.48 2.18 36.22
N VAL A 15 -1.91 0.99 36.42
CA VAL A 15 -2.13 -0.18 35.55
C VAL A 15 -3.56 -0.69 35.68
N GLU A 16 -4.16 -0.52 36.86
CA GLU A 16 -5.51 -0.95 37.21
C GLU A 16 -6.58 -0.36 36.29
N GLU A 17 -6.34 0.84 35.74
CA GLU A 17 -7.26 1.53 34.82
C GLU A 17 -7.33 0.87 33.42
N PHE A 18 -6.33 0.07 33.03
CA PHE A 18 -6.20 -0.48 31.67
C PHE A 18 -6.15 -2.02 31.62
N ARG A 19 -6.64 -2.70 32.66
CA ARG A 19 -6.60 -4.17 32.71
C ARG A 19 -7.64 -4.77 31.77
N THR A 20 -7.16 -5.43 30.71
CA THR A 20 -7.97 -6.29 29.85
C THR A 20 -7.91 -7.73 30.34
N ASP A 21 -9.05 -8.43 30.32
CA ASP A 21 -9.11 -9.85 30.66
C ASP A 21 -8.47 -10.71 29.56
N THR A 22 -7.30 -11.27 29.87
CA THR A 22 -6.54 -12.11 28.94
C THR A 22 -7.15 -13.50 28.76
N SER A 23 -8.09 -13.91 29.61
CA SER A 23 -8.78 -15.20 29.49
C SER A 23 -9.75 -15.26 28.30
N LEU A 24 -10.08 -14.09 27.73
CA LEU A 24 -10.93 -13.96 26.54
C LEU A 24 -10.22 -14.36 25.23
N VAL A 25 -8.90 -14.48 25.24
CA VAL A 25 -8.10 -14.77 24.03
C VAL A 25 -8.01 -16.27 23.82
N LYS A 26 -8.41 -16.77 22.63
CA LYS A 26 -8.28 -18.19 22.28
C LYS A 26 -6.92 -18.47 21.67
N ASP A 27 -6.36 -19.65 21.92
CA ASP A 27 -5.06 -20.07 21.39
C ASP A 27 -4.96 -19.97 19.86
N LYS A 28 -6.03 -20.36 19.15
CA LYS A 28 -6.09 -20.27 17.68
C LYS A 28 -6.01 -18.84 17.16
N GLU A 29 -6.57 -17.88 17.89
CA GLU A 29 -6.54 -16.46 17.52
C GLU A 29 -5.12 -15.91 17.75
N LEU A 30 -4.48 -16.33 18.83
CA LEU A 30 -3.12 -15.97 19.18
C LEU A 30 -2.10 -16.50 18.16
N ASP A 31 -2.22 -17.77 17.76
CA ASP A 31 -1.35 -18.37 16.74
C ASP A 31 -1.51 -17.70 15.38
N MET A 32 -2.74 -17.36 15.00
CA MET A 32 -3.03 -16.64 13.77
C MET A 32 -2.43 -15.21 13.81
N ALA A 33 -2.52 -14.52 14.95
CA ALA A 33 -1.92 -13.20 15.12
C ALA A 33 -0.39 -13.24 15.00
N LYS A 34 0.26 -14.24 15.63
CA LYS A 34 1.71 -14.46 15.48
C LYS A 34 2.11 -14.68 14.03
N MET A 35 1.39 -15.55 13.30
CA MET A 35 1.65 -15.77 11.88
C MET A 35 1.50 -14.50 11.04
N LEU A 36 0.52 -13.66 11.35
CA LEU A 36 0.32 -12.38 10.66
C LEU A 36 1.49 -11.43 10.90
N ILE A 37 1.91 -11.28 12.16
CA ILE A 37 3.06 -10.45 12.54
C ILE A 37 4.32 -10.93 11.81
N SER A 38 4.63 -12.23 11.84
CA SER A 38 5.78 -12.77 11.12
C SER A 38 5.70 -12.62 9.60
N SER A 39 4.48 -12.49 9.03
CA SER A 39 4.32 -12.21 7.59
C SER A 39 4.48 -10.74 7.20
N LEU A 40 4.51 -9.85 8.20
CA LEU A 40 4.59 -8.39 8.05
C LEU A 40 5.86 -7.81 8.69
N GLU A 41 6.61 -8.63 9.43
CA GLU A 41 7.85 -8.20 10.06
C GLU A 41 8.88 -7.80 9.00
N ALA A 42 9.62 -6.74 9.32
CA ALA A 42 10.68 -6.20 8.50
C ALA A 42 11.68 -5.50 9.41
N ASP A 43 12.90 -5.29 8.91
CA ASP A 43 13.92 -4.55 9.64
C ASP A 43 13.47 -3.09 9.84
N PHE A 44 13.63 -2.59 11.07
CA PHE A 44 13.31 -1.20 11.38
C PHE A 44 14.44 -0.29 10.90
N GLU A 45 14.16 0.50 9.87
CA GLU A 45 15.07 1.52 9.33
C GLU A 45 14.55 2.93 9.66
N PRO A 46 15.09 3.60 10.70
CA PRO A 46 14.58 4.90 11.15
C PRO A 46 14.58 5.98 10.05
N ALA A 47 15.55 5.92 9.14
CA ALA A 47 15.72 6.90 8.06
C ALA A 47 14.58 6.89 7.03
N LYS A 48 13.77 5.82 6.97
CA LYS A 48 12.59 5.77 6.09
C LYS A 48 11.45 6.67 6.56
N TYR A 49 11.45 7.05 7.84
CA TYR A 49 10.39 7.85 8.44
C TYR A 49 10.82 9.31 8.52
N HIS A 50 9.99 10.19 7.98
CA HIS A 50 10.19 11.64 7.99
C HIS A 50 8.92 12.35 8.46
N ASP A 51 9.08 13.59 8.92
CA ASP A 51 7.99 14.42 9.40
C ASP A 51 7.13 14.90 8.21
N THR A 52 6.12 14.11 7.87
CA THR A 52 5.19 14.43 6.80
C THR A 52 4.39 15.71 7.09
N TYR A 53 4.19 16.08 8.37
CA TYR A 53 3.52 17.31 8.73
C TYR A 53 4.38 18.52 8.35
N HIS A 54 5.65 18.51 8.74
CA HIS A 54 6.61 19.56 8.38
C HIS A 54 6.70 19.72 6.86
N ASP A 55 6.86 18.61 6.13
CA ASP A 55 6.95 18.64 4.66
C ASP A 55 5.69 19.18 4.00
N ASN A 56 4.50 18.79 4.48
CA ASN A 56 3.24 19.29 3.97
C ASN A 56 3.03 20.78 4.28
N LEU A 57 3.45 21.22 5.47
CA LEU A 57 3.39 22.62 5.87
C LEU A 57 4.32 23.49 5.01
N GLN A 58 5.54 23.03 4.76
CA GLN A 58 6.47 23.72 3.87
C GLN A 58 5.90 23.83 2.44
N LYS A 59 5.39 22.73 1.88
CA LYS A 59 4.70 22.74 0.58
C LYS A 59 3.51 23.71 0.55
N MET A 60 2.74 23.79 1.64
CA MET A 60 1.61 24.71 1.75
C MET A 60 2.08 26.17 1.77
N ILE A 61 3.18 26.47 2.47
CA ILE A 61 3.78 27.81 2.51
C ILE A 61 4.26 28.20 1.11
N GLU A 62 5.02 27.34 0.44
CA GLU A 62 5.51 27.58 -0.93
C GLU A 62 4.35 27.80 -1.90
N ALA A 63 3.31 26.96 -1.86
CA ALA A 63 2.12 27.12 -2.70
C ALA A 63 1.39 28.45 -2.45
N LYS A 64 1.33 28.91 -1.18
CA LYS A 64 0.75 30.22 -0.84
C LYS A 64 1.60 31.38 -1.38
N ILE A 65 2.93 31.28 -1.28
CA ILE A 65 3.85 32.29 -1.85
C ILE A 65 3.68 32.38 -3.37
N GLU A 66 3.51 31.24 -4.04
CA GLU A 66 3.27 31.16 -5.49
C GLU A 66 1.84 31.58 -5.91
N GLY A 67 0.98 31.96 -4.96
CA GLY A 67 -0.39 32.41 -5.23
C GLY A 67 -1.36 31.29 -5.61
N LYS A 68 -0.99 30.01 -5.42
CA LYS A 68 -1.85 28.86 -5.71
C LYS A 68 -2.81 28.63 -4.54
N ARG A 69 -4.10 28.40 -4.84
CA ARG A 69 -5.07 27.96 -3.83
C ARG A 69 -4.78 26.51 -3.46
N VAL A 70 -4.58 26.25 -2.18
CA VAL A 70 -4.38 24.89 -1.64
C VAL A 70 -5.64 24.08 -1.92
N VAL A 71 -5.53 23.01 -2.71
CA VAL A 71 -6.63 22.11 -3.04
C VAL A 71 -6.85 21.16 -1.87
N GLU A 72 -8.11 21.01 -1.48
CA GLU A 72 -8.53 20.13 -0.38
C GLU A 72 -8.19 18.67 -0.71
N THR A 73 -7.66 17.92 0.26
CA THR A 73 -7.31 16.52 0.07
C THR A 73 -8.61 15.69 0.05
N PRO A 74 -8.82 14.80 -0.93
CA PRO A 74 -10.04 14.01 -1.01
C PRO A 74 -10.23 13.14 0.23
N GLU A 75 -11.47 13.05 0.71
CA GLU A 75 -11.80 12.23 1.87
C GLU A 75 -11.51 10.73 1.61
N PRO A 76 -10.95 10.01 2.60
CA PRO A 76 -10.68 8.60 2.46
C PRO A 76 -11.99 7.80 2.39
N LYS A 77 -12.13 6.96 1.36
CA LYS A 77 -13.27 6.05 1.22
C LYS A 77 -13.11 4.85 2.15
N VAL A 78 -14.03 4.68 3.09
CA VAL A 78 -14.06 3.52 3.97
C VAL A 78 -14.71 2.35 3.24
N ALA A 79 -13.96 1.26 3.04
CA ALA A 79 -14.52 0.03 2.49
C ALA A 79 -15.34 -0.73 3.57
N PRO A 80 -16.52 -1.28 3.25
CA PRO A 80 -17.30 -2.08 4.20
C PRO A 80 -16.58 -3.40 4.49
N VAL A 81 -16.10 -3.56 5.72
CA VAL A 81 -15.46 -4.79 6.20
C VAL A 81 -16.51 -5.67 6.86
N ILE A 82 -16.97 -6.71 6.15
CA ILE A 82 -18.12 -7.54 6.57
C ILE A 82 -17.68 -8.68 7.51
N ASP A 83 -16.44 -9.19 7.38
CA ASP A 83 -15.86 -10.16 8.33
C ASP A 83 -14.33 -10.05 8.35
N ILE A 84 -13.79 -9.48 9.44
CA ILE A 84 -12.35 -9.28 9.65
C ILE A 84 -11.62 -10.63 9.72
N MET A 85 -12.22 -11.65 10.34
CA MET A 85 -11.55 -12.95 10.56
C MET A 85 -11.43 -13.73 9.26
N GLU A 86 -12.47 -13.69 8.43
CA GLU A 86 -12.41 -14.31 7.10
C GLU A 86 -11.42 -13.59 6.18
N ALA A 87 -11.44 -12.25 6.18
CA ALA A 87 -10.51 -11.44 5.40
C ALA A 87 -9.03 -11.71 5.76
N LEU A 88 -8.72 -11.83 7.06
CA LEU A 88 -7.37 -12.14 7.52
C LEU A 88 -6.91 -13.54 7.10
N LYS A 89 -7.78 -14.56 7.23
CA LYS A 89 -7.48 -15.92 6.77
C LYS A 89 -7.20 -15.98 5.26
N ARG A 90 -8.00 -15.26 4.46
CA ARG A 90 -7.78 -15.14 3.01
C ARG A 90 -6.45 -14.47 2.68
N SER A 91 -6.14 -13.34 3.33
CA SER A 91 -4.88 -12.62 3.12
C SER A 91 -3.64 -13.49 3.44
N LEU A 92 -3.69 -14.30 4.50
CA LEU A 92 -2.63 -15.25 4.83
C LEU A 92 -2.51 -16.41 3.82
N ALA A 93 -3.63 -16.88 3.27
CA ALA A 93 -3.62 -17.93 2.24
C ALA A 93 -3.06 -17.41 0.90
N GLU A 94 -3.37 -16.17 0.53
CA GLU A 94 -2.84 -15.53 -0.68
C GLU A 94 -1.32 -15.29 -0.59
N LYS A 95 -0.81 -14.81 0.55
CA LYS A 95 0.63 -14.64 0.78
C LYS A 95 1.43 -15.95 0.74
N ARG A 96 0.80 -17.10 1.00
CA ARG A 96 1.45 -18.44 0.99
C ARG A 96 1.50 -19.08 -0.40
N LYS A 97 0.75 -18.57 -1.37
CA LYS A 97 0.73 -19.13 -2.74
C LYS A 97 1.95 -18.58 -3.50
N PRO A 98 2.87 -19.41 -4.00
CA PRO A 98 4.02 -18.92 -4.73
C PRO A 98 3.57 -18.13 -5.96
N ALA A 99 4.19 -16.97 -6.17
CA ALA A 99 4.01 -16.08 -7.31
C ALA A 99 4.57 -16.70 -8.61
N GLN A 100 4.09 -17.87 -9.00
CA GLN A 100 4.47 -18.57 -10.24
C GLN A 100 3.35 -18.62 -11.28
N ALA A 101 2.21 -17.97 -11.04
CA ALA A 101 1.10 -17.92 -12.01
C ALA A 101 0.95 -16.56 -12.72
N ALA A 102 1.86 -15.60 -12.50
CA ALA A 102 1.84 -14.30 -13.19
C ALA A 102 2.87 -14.19 -14.33
N THR A 103 3.83 -15.12 -14.43
CA THR A 103 4.88 -15.07 -15.46
C THR A 103 4.57 -15.92 -16.69
N THR A 104 3.61 -16.86 -16.62
CA THR A 104 3.26 -17.74 -17.76
C THR A 104 2.15 -17.18 -18.67
N ALA A 105 1.60 -16.00 -18.36
CA ALA A 105 0.61 -15.32 -19.22
C ALA A 105 1.22 -14.19 -20.07
N SER A 106 2.49 -13.83 -19.88
CA SER A 106 3.19 -12.83 -20.71
C SER A 106 4.13 -13.44 -21.77
N GLU A 107 4.34 -14.76 -21.77
CA GLU A 107 5.29 -15.41 -22.68
C GLU A 107 4.64 -16.09 -23.90
N THR A 108 3.30 -16.17 -23.99
CA THR A 108 2.57 -16.72 -25.15
C THR A 108 1.99 -15.66 -26.10
N ALA A 109 2.33 -14.38 -25.92
CA ALA A 109 1.85 -13.29 -26.78
C ALA A 109 2.96 -12.59 -27.59
N GLN A 110 4.19 -13.11 -27.59
CA GLN A 110 5.31 -12.55 -28.35
C GLN A 110 6.04 -13.60 -29.21
N GLU A 111 5.29 -14.47 -29.89
CA GLU A 111 5.85 -15.24 -31.00
C GLU A 111 4.80 -15.46 -32.08
N GLU A 112 4.47 -14.40 -32.82
CA GLU A 112 3.95 -14.56 -34.18
C GLU A 112 4.23 -13.30 -35.03
N THR A 113 5.19 -13.45 -35.94
CA THR A 113 5.30 -12.82 -37.26
C THR A 113 5.68 -11.33 -37.36
N GLN A 114 6.98 -11.11 -37.57
CA GLN A 114 7.45 -10.04 -38.45
C GLN A 114 7.01 -10.34 -39.89
N PRO A 115 6.70 -9.29 -40.69
CA PRO A 115 7.14 -9.31 -42.07
C PRO A 115 8.03 -8.10 -42.38
N GLU A 116 9.28 -8.46 -42.70
CA GLU A 116 10.12 -7.99 -43.79
C GLU A 116 9.70 -6.71 -44.55
N VAL A 117 10.64 -5.76 -44.54
CA VAL A 117 10.60 -4.46 -45.20
C VAL A 117 10.65 -4.65 -46.73
N VAL A 118 9.61 -4.19 -47.44
CA VAL A 118 9.69 -3.93 -48.90
C VAL A 118 9.20 -2.51 -49.20
N ALA A 119 10.05 -1.76 -49.90
CA ALA A 119 9.99 -0.32 -50.17
C ALA A 119 8.72 0.17 -50.91
N PRO A 120 8.36 1.48 -50.78
CA PRO A 120 7.10 2.00 -51.30
C PRO A 120 7.18 2.32 -52.80
N LYS A 121 6.26 1.77 -53.60
CA LYS A 121 5.98 2.24 -54.98
C LYS A 121 4.62 2.97 -55.05
N LYS A 122 4.68 4.12 -55.73
CA LYS A 122 3.67 5.18 -55.90
C LYS A 122 2.39 4.76 -56.66
N ARG A 123 1.34 5.58 -56.45
CA ARG A 123 0.12 5.84 -57.26
C ARG A 123 -0.95 4.72 -57.15
N GLN A 124 -2.27 4.98 -57.13
CA GLN A 124 -3.04 6.08 -57.71
C GLN A 124 -4.45 6.17 -57.07
N ARG A 125 -5.02 7.38 -57.07
CA ARG A 125 -6.40 7.75 -56.70
C ARG A 125 -7.48 6.82 -57.26
N ARG A 126 -8.57 6.62 -56.50
CA ARG A 126 -9.94 6.82 -57.02
C ARG A 126 -11.00 6.92 -55.91
N THR A 127 -11.97 7.77 -56.21
CA THR A 127 -13.07 8.38 -55.44
C THR A 127 -14.34 7.51 -55.32
N ARG A 128 -15.16 7.80 -54.28
CA ARG A 128 -16.65 7.85 -54.17
C ARG A 128 -17.07 7.24 -52.82
N ALA A 129 -17.66 7.96 -51.86
CA ALA A 129 -18.95 8.68 -51.81
C ALA A 129 -20.18 7.77 -51.66
N VAL A 130 -20.96 8.12 -50.62
CA VAL A 130 -22.40 7.92 -50.39
C VAL A 130 -22.85 6.62 -49.70
N GLY A 131 -23.64 6.84 -48.65
CA GLY A 131 -24.48 5.93 -47.88
C GLY A 131 -25.09 6.72 -46.76
#